data_AF-A0A7X6VGN3-F1
#
_entry.id   AF-A0A7X6VGN3-F1
#
_cell.length_a   1.000
_cell.length_b   1.000
_cell.length_c   1.000
_cell.angle_alpha   90.00
_cell.angle_beta   90.00
_cell.angle_gamma   90.00
#
_symmetry.space_group_name_H-M   'P 1'
#
loop_
_entity.id
_entity.type
_entity.pdbx_description
1 polymer ?
#
loop_
_entity_poly.entity_id
_entity_poly.type
_entity_poly.pdbx_seq_one_letter_code
_entity_poly.pdbx_strand_id
1 'polypeptide(L)'
;MKATELKYSDWRMMIVNMIWFEDQPLFLEHTEPDYLKKNLAPGRTTSFDCQMQNLEGKYIWVKLTFSRAETNNNDDFRFVFIVQDIHENTIELLSTLKKNEELASKDSLTGVYNRGRIETELYNAIENKKVGERSLSIMMIDIDNFKMVNDMFGHSIGDITLKHFVAISYGFLKSYNIKMGRWGGDEFVAVCYDINASELMNIAENMRVKISEAKFDTVGSITCSIGIAEISKNDKVKEVFERVDKAMYSAKSSGRNCVKV
;
A
#
# COMPACT_ATOMS: atom_id res chain seq x y z
N MET A 1 0.65 47.69 -26.20
CA MET A 1 1.07 47.41 -24.81
C MET A 1 2.59 47.32 -24.78
N LYS A 2 3.27 48.15 -23.99
CA LYS A 2 4.72 47.96 -23.75
C LYS A 2 4.88 46.65 -22.99
N ALA A 3 5.67 45.71 -23.50
CA ALA A 3 6.07 44.55 -22.72
C ALA A 3 6.82 45.06 -21.49
N THR A 4 6.30 44.77 -20.29
CA THR A 4 6.98 45.05 -19.04
C THR A 4 8.22 44.15 -18.99
N GLU A 5 9.41 44.74 -19.07
CA GLU A 5 10.65 43.99 -18.86
C GLU A 5 10.74 43.57 -17.39
N LEU A 6 10.38 42.31 -17.11
CA LEU A 6 10.57 41.67 -15.82
C LEU A 6 11.95 41.00 -15.82
N LYS A 7 12.78 41.26 -14.80
CA LYS A 7 14.06 40.56 -14.67
C LYS A 7 13.82 39.08 -14.45
N TYR A 8 14.67 38.24 -15.02
CA TYR A 8 14.59 36.79 -14.85
C TYR A 8 14.60 36.36 -13.37
N SER A 9 15.41 37.02 -12.54
CA SER A 9 15.46 36.80 -11.08
C SER A 9 14.09 37.02 -10.42
N ASP A 10 13.41 38.09 -10.82
CA ASP A 10 12.15 38.51 -10.22
C ASP A 10 11.03 37.57 -10.67
N TRP A 11 11.01 37.21 -11.96
CA TRP A 11 10.13 36.18 -12.50
C TRP A 11 10.30 34.84 -11.77
N ARG A 12 11.55 34.38 -11.58
CA ARG A 12 11.84 33.11 -10.94
C ARG A 12 11.31 33.05 -9.50
N MET A 13 11.49 34.13 -8.75
CA MET A 13 10.97 34.24 -7.39
C MET A 13 9.43 34.34 -7.34
N MET A 14 8.80 34.94 -8.35
CA MET A 14 7.34 34.94 -8.47
C MET A 14 6.80 33.54 -8.75
N ILE A 15 7.40 32.80 -9.68
CA ILE A 15 6.91 31.48 -10.08
C ILE A 15 7.14 30.42 -9.00
N VAL A 16 8.28 30.41 -8.31
CA VAL A 16 8.53 29.40 -7.25
C VAL A 16 7.47 29.45 -6.13
N ASN A 17 6.91 30.63 -5.84
CA ASN A 17 5.83 30.77 -4.86
C ASN A 17 4.50 30.15 -5.30
N MET A 18 4.35 29.90 -6.61
CA MET A 18 3.20 29.19 -7.17
C MET A 18 3.45 27.68 -7.22
N ILE A 19 4.68 27.20 -7.01
CA ILE A 19 5.03 25.78 -7.02
C ILE A 19 4.75 25.16 -5.64
N TRP A 20 4.24 23.93 -5.63
CA TRP A 20 4.03 23.15 -4.41
C TRP A 20 5.33 23.00 -3.63
N PHE A 21 5.27 23.10 -2.31
CA PHE A 21 6.45 23.31 -1.48
C PHE A 21 7.51 22.21 -1.62
N GLU A 22 7.11 20.95 -1.87
CA GLU A 22 8.02 19.82 -2.08
C GLU A 22 8.76 19.91 -3.43
N ASP A 23 8.15 20.55 -4.44
CA ASP A 23 8.70 20.70 -5.78
C ASP A 23 9.55 21.98 -5.93
N GLN A 24 9.48 22.92 -4.97
CA GLN A 24 10.22 24.19 -5.02
C GLN A 24 11.74 24.01 -5.15
N PRO A 25 12.41 23.11 -4.41
CA PRO A 25 13.86 22.92 -4.55
C PRO A 25 14.24 22.49 -5.97
N LEU A 26 13.48 21.58 -6.57
CA LEU A 26 13.69 21.09 -7.93
C LEU A 26 13.49 22.21 -8.95
N PHE A 27 12.40 22.98 -8.80
CA PHE A 27 12.15 24.14 -9.66
C PHE A 27 13.30 25.16 -9.59
N LEU A 28 13.77 25.48 -8.38
CA LEU A 28 14.88 26.42 -8.21
C LEU A 28 16.13 25.88 -8.90
N GLU A 29 16.55 24.64 -8.63
CA GLU A 29 17.73 24.06 -9.28
C GLU A 29 17.63 24.12 -10.82
N HIS A 30 16.50 23.68 -11.37
CA HIS A 30 16.29 23.57 -12.82
C HIS A 30 16.10 24.92 -13.52
N THR A 31 15.88 26.00 -12.77
CA THR A 31 15.75 27.37 -13.29
C THR A 31 16.96 28.24 -12.97
N GLU A 32 18.02 27.69 -12.36
CA GLU A 32 19.25 28.45 -12.15
C GLU A 32 19.93 28.74 -13.50
N PRO A 33 20.35 30.00 -13.80
CA PRO A 33 20.97 30.32 -15.08
C PRO A 33 22.16 29.45 -15.44
N ASP A 34 23.03 29.12 -14.48
CA ASP A 34 24.20 28.26 -14.74
C ASP A 34 23.81 26.81 -15.01
N TYR A 35 22.76 26.30 -14.35
CA TYR A 35 22.18 25.00 -14.66
C TYR A 35 21.64 24.98 -16.10
N LEU A 36 20.85 25.99 -16.47
CA LEU A 36 20.26 26.10 -17.80
C LEU A 36 21.35 26.21 -18.88
N LYS A 37 22.37 27.05 -18.68
CA LYS A 37 23.49 27.21 -19.62
C LYS A 37 24.28 25.92 -19.81
N LYS A 38 24.50 25.17 -18.73
CA LYS A 38 25.28 23.92 -18.74
C LYS A 38 24.50 22.75 -19.35
N ASN A 39 23.20 22.66 -19.06
CA ASN A 39 22.39 21.47 -19.38
C ASN A 39 21.50 21.63 -20.63
N LEU A 40 21.35 22.84 -21.19
CA LEU A 40 20.55 23.08 -22.40
C LEU A 40 21.39 23.63 -23.55
N ALA A 41 21.78 22.74 -24.46
CA ALA A 41 22.27 23.12 -25.77
C ALA A 41 21.11 23.63 -26.66
N PRO A 42 21.38 24.48 -27.67
CA PRO A 42 20.36 24.87 -28.64
C PRO A 42 19.70 23.65 -29.30
N GLY A 43 18.38 23.71 -29.48
CA GLY A 43 17.59 22.59 -30.03
C GLY A 43 17.32 21.44 -29.04
N ARG A 44 17.78 21.53 -27.79
CA ARG A 44 17.44 20.59 -26.71
C ARG A 44 16.38 21.18 -25.78
N THR A 45 15.62 20.27 -25.16
CA THR A 45 14.60 20.59 -24.15
C THR A 45 14.83 19.75 -22.90
N THR A 46 14.52 20.32 -21.74
CA THR A 46 14.36 19.59 -20.48
C THR A 46 12.97 19.86 -19.94
N SER A 47 12.39 18.90 -19.22
CA SER A 47 11.08 19.07 -18.62
C SER A 47 10.97 18.32 -17.31
N PHE A 48 10.13 18.83 -16.41
CA PHE A 48 9.71 18.11 -15.22
C PHE A 48 8.24 18.41 -14.92
N ASP A 49 7.62 17.47 -14.22
CA ASP A 49 6.21 17.55 -13.82
C ASP A 49 6.18 18.02 -12.36
N CYS A 50 5.35 19.00 -12.05
CA CYS A 50 5.20 19.55 -10.69
C CYS A 50 3.78 20.05 -10.47
N GLN A 51 3.43 20.28 -9.20
CA GLN A 51 2.19 20.96 -8.88
C GLN A 51 2.38 22.48 -8.88
N MET A 52 1.57 23.19 -9.65
CA MET A 52 1.59 24.65 -9.76
C MET A 52 0.20 25.22 -9.48
N GLN A 53 0.16 26.31 -8.73
CA GLN A 53 -1.06 27.04 -8.42
C GLN A 53 -1.56 27.78 -9.66
N ASN A 54 -2.81 27.56 -10.04
CA ASN A 54 -3.47 28.32 -11.10
C ASN A 54 -3.98 29.68 -10.59
N LEU A 55 -4.57 30.49 -11.48
CA LEU A 55 -5.08 31.82 -11.13
C LEU A 55 -6.26 31.80 -10.13
N GLU A 56 -6.91 30.65 -9.94
CA GLU A 56 -7.97 30.45 -8.94
C GLU A 56 -7.43 30.04 -7.57
N GLY A 57 -6.10 29.88 -7.44
CA GLY A 57 -5.47 29.44 -6.21
C GLY A 57 -5.42 27.92 -6.00
N LYS A 58 -5.82 27.11 -7.00
CA LYS A 58 -5.80 25.64 -6.93
C LYS A 58 -4.51 25.08 -7.50
N TYR A 59 -3.94 24.06 -6.86
CA TYR A 59 -2.80 23.33 -7.41
C TYR A 59 -3.25 22.35 -8.50
N ILE A 60 -2.65 22.49 -9.68
CA ILE A 60 -2.82 21.60 -10.83
C ILE A 60 -1.48 20.98 -11.21
N TRP A 61 -1.50 19.81 -11.86
CA TRP A 61 -0.26 19.23 -12.36
C TRP A 61 0.10 19.90 -13.68
N VAL A 62 1.33 20.37 -13.78
CA VAL A 62 1.86 20.98 -14.99
C VAL A 62 3.17 20.33 -15.38
N LYS A 63 3.40 20.21 -16.69
CA LYS A 63 4.71 19.91 -17.25
C LYS A 63 5.38 21.22 -17.62
N LEU A 64 6.45 21.56 -16.90
CA LEU A 64 7.29 22.71 -17.20
C LEU A 64 8.39 22.27 -18.16
N THR A 65 8.39 22.81 -19.38
CA THR A 65 9.40 22.50 -20.40
C THR A 65 10.25 23.73 -20.67
N PHE A 66 11.57 23.57 -20.61
CA PHE A 66 12.55 24.62 -20.88
C PHE A 66 13.33 24.27 -22.14
N SER A 67 13.49 25.25 -23.02
CA SER A 67 14.29 25.14 -24.23
C SER A 67 15.18 26.36 -24.41
N ARG A 68 16.41 26.14 -24.85
CA ARG A 68 17.29 27.24 -25.28
C ARG A 68 16.96 27.61 -26.72
N ALA A 69 16.58 28.87 -26.93
CA ALA A 69 16.39 29.42 -28.25
C ALA A 69 17.74 29.64 -28.95
N GLU A 70 17.78 29.42 -30.26
CA GLU A 70 18.94 29.74 -31.08
C GLU A 70 19.10 31.26 -31.22
N THR A 71 20.33 31.72 -31.07
CA THR A 71 20.71 33.13 -31.17
C THR A 71 21.90 33.27 -32.11
N ASN A 72 21.95 34.37 -32.85
CA ASN A 72 23.09 34.68 -33.72
C ASN A 72 24.35 35.11 -32.93
N ASN A 73 24.21 35.33 -31.61
CA ASN A 73 25.28 35.65 -30.68
C ASN A 73 25.46 34.53 -29.65
N ASN A 74 26.67 34.00 -29.52
CA ASN A 74 26.99 32.91 -28.59
C ASN A 74 26.87 33.30 -27.11
N ASP A 75 26.97 34.60 -26.81
CA ASP A 75 26.83 35.15 -25.46
C ASP A 75 25.38 35.58 -25.14
N ASP A 76 24.47 35.50 -26.11
CA ASP A 76 23.03 35.72 -25.88
C ASP A 76 22.37 34.40 -25.47
N PHE A 77 21.84 34.34 -24.26
CA PHE A 77 21.15 33.17 -23.71
C PHE A 77 19.67 33.47 -23.57
N ARG A 78 18.87 32.91 -24.47
CA ARG A 78 17.41 33.03 -24.44
C ARG A 78 16.80 31.67 -24.16
N PHE A 79 15.85 31.66 -23.24
CA PHE A 79 15.10 30.47 -22.86
C PHE A 79 13.62 30.69 -23.13
N VAL A 80 12.98 29.68 -23.69
CA VAL A 80 11.53 29.58 -23.80
C VAL A 80 11.08 28.57 -22.77
N PHE A 81 10.03 28.91 -22.03
CA PHE A 81 9.35 28.00 -21.14
C PHE A 81 7.94 27.74 -21.64
N ILE A 82 7.48 26.49 -21.50
CA ILE A 82 6.11 26.08 -21.80
C ILE A 82 5.55 25.48 -20.52
N VAL A 83 4.35 25.92 -20.17
CA VAL A 83 3.55 25.32 -19.11
C VAL A 83 2.43 24.55 -19.79
N GLN A 84 2.50 23.23 -19.71
CA GLN A 84 1.43 22.37 -20.21
C GLN A 84 0.60 21.88 -19.03
N ASP A 85 -0.71 22.10 -19.07
CA ASP A 85 -1.63 21.46 -18.13
C ASP A 85 -1.68 19.96 -18.41
N ILE A 86 -1.36 19.16 -17.40
CA ILE A 86 -1.42 17.69 -17.43
C ILE A 86 -2.29 17.15 -16.30
N HIS A 87 -3.12 17.99 -15.67
CA HIS A 87 -3.83 17.65 -14.45
C HIS A 87 -4.73 16.43 -14.57
N GLU A 88 -5.64 16.42 -15.55
CA GLU A 88 -6.59 15.33 -15.75
C GLU A 88 -5.87 14.00 -16.00
N ASN A 89 -4.92 13.99 -16.94
CA ASN A 89 -4.14 12.79 -17.29
C ASN A 89 -3.32 12.26 -16.11
N THR A 90 -2.68 13.14 -15.34
CA THR A 90 -1.87 12.73 -14.17
C THR A 90 -2.76 12.18 -13.07
N ILE A 91 -3.92 12.80 -12.79
CA ILE A 91 -4.86 12.28 -11.80
C ILE A 91 -5.42 10.92 -12.24
N GLU A 92 -5.76 10.75 -13.52
CA GLU A 92 -6.21 9.47 -14.07
C GLU A 92 -5.11 8.40 -13.98
N LEU A 93 -3.86 8.74 -14.33
CA LEU A 93 -2.71 7.85 -14.22
C LEU A 93 -2.49 7.41 -12.78
N LEU A 94 -2.47 8.35 -11.82
CA LEU A 94 -2.32 8.05 -10.39
C LEU A 94 -3.46 7.18 -9.86
N SER A 95 -4.70 7.46 -10.28
CA SER A 95 -5.87 6.63 -9.93
C SER A 95 -5.72 5.21 -10.47
N THR A 96 -5.26 5.07 -11.72
CA THR A 96 -5.04 3.78 -12.38
C THR A 96 -3.92 3.00 -11.71
N LEU A 97 -2.80 3.66 -11.37
CA LEU A 97 -1.71 3.07 -10.61
C LEU A 97 -2.20 2.54 -9.26
N LYS A 98 -2.95 3.34 -8.50
CA LYS A 98 -3.52 2.93 -7.22
C LYS A 98 -4.44 1.71 -7.35
N LYS A 99 -5.33 1.69 -8.36
CA LYS A 99 -6.20 0.52 -8.63
C LYS A 99 -5.38 -0.72 -8.97
N ASN A 100 -4.33 -0.58 -9.78
CA ASN A 100 -3.45 -1.68 -10.15
C ASN A 100 -2.69 -2.23 -8.93
N GLU A 101 -2.20 -1.35 -8.06
CA GLU A 101 -1.60 -1.76 -6.78
C GLU A 101 -2.60 -2.50 -5.88
N GLU A 102 -3.83 -1.99 -5.76
CA GLU A 102 -4.88 -2.65 -5.01
C GLU A 102 -5.16 -4.05 -5.56
N LEU A 103 -5.34 -4.20 -6.87
CA LEU A 103 -5.56 -5.50 -7.52
C LEU A 103 -4.36 -6.44 -7.34
N ALA A 104 -3.14 -5.94 -7.51
CA ALA A 104 -1.91 -6.71 -7.32
C ALA A 104 -1.67 -7.09 -5.85
N SER A 105 -2.36 -6.44 -4.90
CA SER A 105 -2.26 -6.72 -3.46
C SER A 105 -3.26 -7.77 -2.96
N LYS A 106 -4.19 -8.24 -3.81
CA LYS A 106 -5.24 -9.20 -3.43
C LYS A 106 -4.93 -10.62 -3.89
N ASP A 107 -5.43 -11.60 -3.13
CA ASP A 107 -5.52 -13.00 -3.56
C ASP A 107 -6.66 -13.14 -4.56
N SER A 108 -6.39 -13.72 -5.72
CA SER A 108 -7.34 -13.80 -6.84
C SER A 108 -8.56 -14.69 -6.55
N LEU A 109 -8.43 -15.65 -5.64
CA LEU A 109 -9.53 -16.56 -5.28
C LEU A 109 -10.45 -15.94 -4.22
N THR A 110 -9.86 -15.35 -3.19
CA THR A 110 -10.57 -14.98 -1.96
C THR A 110 -10.81 -13.48 -1.79
N GLY A 111 -10.07 -12.63 -2.50
CA GLY A 111 -10.22 -11.17 -2.44
C GLY A 111 -9.69 -10.50 -1.17
N VAL A 112 -9.17 -11.27 -0.19
CA VAL A 112 -8.35 -10.73 0.90
C VAL A 112 -6.95 -10.39 0.39
N TYR A 113 -6.10 -9.79 1.23
CA TYR A 113 -4.73 -9.52 0.82
C TYR A 113 -3.99 -10.80 0.43
N ASN A 114 -3.07 -10.71 -0.52
CA ASN A 114 -2.15 -11.80 -0.80
C ASN A 114 -0.99 -11.78 0.20
N ARG A 115 -0.17 -12.83 0.15
CA ARG A 115 1.02 -12.99 0.98
C ARG A 115 1.94 -11.77 0.95
N GLY A 116 2.28 -11.28 -0.25
CA GLY A 116 3.19 -10.14 -0.40
C GLY A 116 2.67 -8.88 0.30
N ARG A 117 1.37 -8.60 0.16
CA ARG A 117 0.76 -7.46 0.85
C ARG A 117 0.75 -7.63 2.37
N ILE A 118 0.50 -8.83 2.89
CA ILE A 118 0.57 -9.09 4.34
C ILE A 118 1.99 -8.93 4.87
N GLU A 119 3.00 -9.40 4.14
CA GLU A 119 4.40 -9.17 4.49
C GLU A 119 4.67 -7.67 4.60
N THR A 120 4.26 -6.88 3.60
CA THR A 120 4.38 -5.41 3.64
C THR A 120 3.66 -4.78 4.85
N GLU A 121 2.44 -5.21 5.16
CA GLU A 121 1.69 -4.70 6.33
C GLU A 121 2.43 -5.00 7.65
N LEU A 122 3.02 -6.19 7.77
CA LEU A 122 3.80 -6.56 8.95
C LEU A 122 5.12 -5.77 9.04
N TYR A 123 5.84 -5.58 7.93
CA TYR A 123 7.02 -4.72 7.87
C TYR A 123 6.67 -3.30 8.33
N ASN A 124 5.62 -2.72 7.74
CA ASN A 124 5.14 -1.39 8.11
C ASN A 124 4.73 -1.33 9.59
N ALA A 125 4.11 -2.39 10.12
CA ALA A 125 3.69 -2.42 11.51
C ALA A 125 4.89 -2.42 12.48
N ILE A 126 5.96 -3.15 12.15
CA ILE A 126 7.20 -3.19 12.94
C ILE A 126 7.98 -1.88 12.81
N GLU A 127 8.13 -1.34 11.60
CA GLU A 127 8.89 -0.10 11.36
C GLU A 127 8.20 1.13 11.94
N ASN A 128 6.88 1.25 11.76
CA ASN A 128 6.10 2.38 12.29
C ASN A 128 5.92 2.32 13.82
N LYS A 129 6.17 1.16 14.46
CA LYS A 129 6.17 1.03 15.93
C LYS A 129 7.29 1.83 16.62
N LYS A 130 8.23 2.40 15.85
CA LYS A 130 9.22 3.36 16.38
C LYS A 130 8.59 4.64 16.95
N VAL A 131 7.29 4.89 16.72
CA VAL A 131 6.62 6.16 17.06
C VAL A 131 5.60 6.07 18.22
N GLY A 132 5.32 4.91 18.82
CA GLY A 132 4.44 4.88 20.01
C GLY A 132 4.05 3.53 20.60
N GLU A 133 3.64 3.58 21.87
CA GLU A 133 3.30 2.50 22.82
C GLU A 133 2.11 1.60 22.43
N ARG A 134 1.69 1.57 21.17
CA ARG A 134 0.46 0.86 20.79
C ARG A 134 0.70 -0.64 20.64
N SER A 135 -0.24 -1.44 21.13
CA SER A 135 -0.20 -2.89 21.02
C SER A 135 -0.27 -3.34 19.56
N LEU A 136 0.46 -4.39 19.21
CA LEU A 136 0.48 -4.94 17.86
C LEU A 136 0.57 -6.45 17.98
N SER A 137 -0.34 -7.15 17.31
CA SER A 137 -0.40 -8.61 17.34
C SER A 137 -0.60 -9.18 15.94
N ILE A 138 -0.23 -10.45 15.77
CA ILE A 138 -0.47 -11.25 14.58
C ILE A 138 -1.29 -12.47 14.95
N MET A 139 -2.11 -12.93 14.02
CA MET A 139 -2.66 -14.27 14.07
C MET A 139 -2.44 -15.00 12.75
N MET A 140 -2.24 -16.30 12.86
CA MET A 140 -2.18 -17.25 11.76
C MET A 140 -3.36 -18.21 11.94
N ILE A 141 -4.08 -18.46 10.85
CA ILE A 141 -5.31 -19.24 10.84
C ILE A 141 -5.17 -20.31 9.76
N ASP A 142 -5.53 -21.54 10.09
CA ASP A 142 -5.51 -22.67 9.16
C ASP A 142 -6.82 -23.45 9.26
N ILE A 143 -7.38 -23.79 8.09
CA ILE A 143 -8.62 -24.57 8.01
C ILE A 143 -8.29 -26.05 8.29
N ASP A 144 -8.90 -26.59 9.34
CA ASP A 144 -8.62 -27.93 9.78
C ASP A 144 -9.06 -28.96 8.72
N ASN A 145 -8.13 -29.84 8.36
CA ASN A 145 -8.36 -30.96 7.43
C ASN A 145 -8.83 -30.52 6.03
N PHE A 146 -8.47 -29.31 5.56
CA PHE A 146 -8.88 -28.82 4.25
C PHE A 146 -8.44 -29.72 3.08
N LYS A 147 -7.31 -30.42 3.22
CA LYS A 147 -6.90 -31.43 2.24
C LYS A 147 -7.97 -32.51 2.05
N MET A 148 -8.63 -32.97 3.11
CA MET A 148 -9.73 -33.94 3.01
C MET A 148 -10.93 -33.39 2.26
N VAL A 149 -11.20 -32.08 2.36
CA VAL A 149 -12.24 -31.42 1.56
C VAL A 149 -11.90 -31.51 0.07
N ASN A 150 -10.67 -31.19 -0.31
CA ASN A 150 -10.23 -31.31 -1.70
C ASN A 150 -10.25 -32.77 -2.20
N ASP A 151 -9.76 -33.70 -1.38
CA ASP A 151 -9.67 -35.11 -1.76
C ASP A 151 -11.06 -35.75 -1.92
N MET A 152 -12.05 -35.34 -1.11
CA MET A 152 -13.41 -35.91 -1.12
C MET A 152 -14.36 -35.22 -2.11
N PHE A 153 -14.22 -33.90 -2.31
CA PHE A 153 -15.18 -33.11 -3.09
C PHE A 153 -14.58 -32.39 -4.30
N GLY A 154 -13.27 -32.48 -4.49
CA GLY A 154 -12.54 -31.83 -5.58
C GLY A 154 -12.21 -30.35 -5.30
N HIS A 155 -11.22 -29.84 -6.02
CA HIS A 155 -10.69 -28.48 -5.85
C HIS A 155 -11.75 -27.37 -6.04
N SER A 156 -12.72 -27.56 -6.93
CA SER A 156 -13.79 -26.56 -7.12
C SER A 156 -14.64 -26.36 -5.85
N ILE A 157 -14.90 -27.42 -5.09
CA ILE A 157 -15.60 -27.33 -3.80
C ILE A 157 -14.66 -26.77 -2.72
N GLY A 158 -13.37 -27.11 -2.76
CA GLY A 158 -12.36 -26.47 -1.92
C GLY A 158 -12.33 -24.95 -2.11
N ASP A 159 -12.34 -24.47 -3.34
CA ASP A 159 -12.34 -23.05 -3.68
C ASP A 159 -13.60 -22.32 -3.16
N ILE A 160 -14.77 -22.95 -3.29
CA ILE A 160 -16.03 -22.43 -2.72
C ILE A 160 -15.95 -22.38 -1.19
N THR A 161 -15.39 -23.42 -0.58
CA THR A 161 -15.19 -23.50 0.87
C THR A 161 -14.28 -22.39 1.37
N LEU A 162 -13.17 -22.10 0.67
CA LEU A 162 -12.26 -20.98 0.99
C LEU A 162 -12.96 -19.63 0.89
N LYS A 163 -13.75 -19.41 -0.17
CA LYS A 163 -14.51 -18.15 -0.33
C LYS A 163 -15.52 -17.95 0.79
N HIS A 164 -16.24 -19.02 1.18
CA HIS A 164 -17.21 -18.94 2.26
C HIS A 164 -16.51 -18.73 3.62
N PHE A 165 -15.42 -19.45 3.87
CA PHE A 165 -14.59 -19.26 5.07
C PHE A 165 -14.13 -17.80 5.19
N VAL A 166 -13.64 -17.21 4.10
CA VAL A 166 -13.22 -15.81 4.06
C VAL A 166 -14.37 -14.85 4.27
N ALA A 167 -15.55 -15.10 3.69
CA ALA A 167 -16.73 -14.26 3.91
C ALA A 167 -17.10 -14.17 5.40
N ILE A 168 -17.01 -15.28 6.14
CA ILE A 168 -17.28 -15.32 7.58
C ILE A 168 -16.15 -14.66 8.37
N SER A 169 -14.92 -15.13 8.18
CA SER A 169 -13.74 -14.68 8.96
C SER A 169 -13.41 -13.23 8.68
N TYR A 170 -13.19 -12.83 7.43
CA TYR A 170 -12.86 -11.46 7.08
C TYR A 170 -14.02 -10.50 7.36
N GLY A 171 -15.27 -10.93 7.13
CA GLY A 171 -16.45 -10.17 7.51
C GLY A 171 -16.49 -9.84 9.00
N PHE A 172 -16.14 -10.82 9.85
CA PHE A 172 -16.02 -10.63 11.30
C PHE A 172 -14.84 -9.72 11.68
N LEU A 173 -13.67 -9.92 11.08
CA LEU A 173 -12.46 -9.16 11.43
C LEU A 173 -12.52 -7.69 10.98
N LYS A 174 -13.31 -7.38 9.95
CA LYS A 174 -13.47 -6.02 9.43
C LYS A 174 -14.03 -5.06 10.47
N SER A 175 -14.90 -5.51 11.39
CA SER A 175 -15.43 -4.64 12.46
C SER A 175 -14.38 -4.22 13.48
N TYR A 176 -13.24 -4.91 13.53
CA TYR A 176 -12.10 -4.62 14.40
C TYR A 176 -10.95 -3.93 13.65
N ASN A 177 -11.17 -3.51 12.39
CA ASN A 177 -10.14 -2.92 11.52
C ASN A 177 -8.91 -3.84 11.33
N ILE A 178 -9.08 -5.15 11.44
CA ILE A 178 -8.01 -6.14 11.29
C ILE A 178 -7.78 -6.44 9.80
N LYS A 179 -6.52 -6.42 9.38
CA LYS A 179 -6.12 -6.70 7.99
C LYS A 179 -5.77 -8.17 7.83
N MET A 180 -6.58 -8.91 7.06
CA MET A 180 -6.39 -10.33 6.78
C MET A 180 -5.91 -10.56 5.34
N GLY A 181 -5.12 -11.62 5.14
CA GLY A 181 -4.70 -12.09 3.83
C GLY A 181 -4.43 -13.58 3.80
N ARG A 182 -4.39 -14.15 2.59
CA ARG A 182 -4.11 -15.56 2.34
C ARG A 182 -2.60 -15.76 2.24
N TRP A 183 -2.06 -16.61 3.09
CA TRP A 183 -0.64 -16.89 3.18
C TRP A 183 -0.21 -17.99 2.19
N GLY A 184 -1.03 -19.03 2.05
CA GLY A 184 -0.86 -20.10 1.08
C GLY A 184 -1.91 -21.19 1.28
N GLY A 185 -2.38 -21.82 0.21
CA GLY A 185 -3.36 -22.93 0.32
C GLY A 185 -4.59 -22.56 1.16
N ASP A 186 -4.67 -23.12 2.36
CA ASP A 186 -5.70 -22.98 3.40
C ASP A 186 -5.26 -22.14 4.63
N GLU A 187 -4.09 -21.53 4.56
CA GLU A 187 -3.50 -20.69 5.59
C GLU A 187 -3.78 -19.20 5.34
N PHE A 188 -4.13 -18.49 6.40
CA PHE A 188 -4.40 -17.06 6.41
C PHE A 188 -3.64 -16.38 7.55
N VAL A 189 -3.26 -15.14 7.34
CA VAL A 189 -2.59 -14.29 8.33
C VAL A 189 -3.38 -13.02 8.51
N ALA A 190 -3.45 -12.52 9.74
CA ALA A 190 -3.95 -11.19 9.99
C ALA A 190 -3.03 -10.36 10.89
N VAL A 191 -2.85 -9.10 10.51
CA VAL A 191 -2.09 -8.08 11.25
C VAL A 191 -3.08 -7.19 11.98
N CYS A 192 -2.90 -7.06 13.30
CA CYS A 192 -3.85 -6.43 14.21
C CYS A 192 -3.20 -5.24 14.90
N TYR A 193 -3.48 -4.03 14.40
CA TYR A 193 -3.01 -2.78 14.99
C TYR A 193 -3.83 -2.42 16.21
N ASP A 194 -3.17 -1.84 17.21
CA ASP A 194 -3.78 -1.33 18.43
C ASP A 194 -4.52 -2.41 19.25
N ILE A 195 -4.14 -3.69 19.07
CA ILE A 195 -4.73 -4.87 19.73
C ILE A 195 -3.60 -5.72 20.34
N ASN A 196 -3.71 -6.02 21.64
CA ASN A 196 -2.77 -6.92 22.33
C ASN A 196 -3.18 -8.40 22.19
N ALA A 197 -2.30 -9.33 22.56
CA ALA A 197 -2.55 -10.76 22.36
C ALA A 197 -3.77 -11.28 23.15
N SER A 198 -4.06 -10.74 24.33
CA SER A 198 -5.21 -11.16 25.14
C SER A 198 -6.54 -10.72 24.51
N GLU A 199 -6.61 -9.50 24.01
CA GLU A 199 -7.77 -9.01 23.27
C GLU A 199 -7.95 -9.78 21.95
N LEU A 200 -6.85 -10.01 21.21
CA LEU A 200 -6.88 -10.78 19.98
C LEU A 200 -7.34 -12.23 20.23
N MET A 201 -6.99 -12.83 21.37
CA MET A 201 -7.45 -14.16 21.74
C MET A 201 -8.98 -14.23 21.86
N ASN A 202 -9.61 -13.23 22.46
CA ASN A 202 -11.08 -13.16 22.55
C ASN A 202 -11.72 -12.97 21.17
N ILE A 203 -11.15 -12.10 20.33
CA ILE A 203 -11.62 -11.88 18.95
C ILE A 203 -11.50 -13.17 18.14
N ALA A 204 -10.36 -13.84 18.21
CA ALA A 204 -10.09 -15.08 17.50
C ALA A 204 -11.01 -16.22 17.94
N GLU A 205 -11.28 -16.35 19.25
CA GLU A 205 -12.17 -17.39 19.77
C GLU A 205 -13.62 -17.19 19.30
N ASN A 206 -14.11 -15.94 19.32
CA ASN A 206 -15.42 -15.60 18.79
C ASN A 206 -15.53 -15.88 17.28
N MET A 207 -14.48 -15.56 16.51
CA MET A 207 -14.42 -15.88 15.09
C MET A 207 -14.43 -17.40 14.85
N ARG A 208 -13.63 -18.15 15.62
CA ARG A 208 -13.55 -19.61 15.54
C ARG A 208 -14.89 -20.28 15.80
N VAL A 209 -15.61 -19.86 16.84
CA VAL A 209 -16.96 -20.35 17.14
C VAL A 209 -17.90 -20.11 15.95
N LYS A 210 -17.94 -18.88 15.41
CA LYS A 210 -18.77 -18.55 14.24
C LYS A 210 -18.46 -19.42 13.03
N ILE A 211 -17.18 -19.70 12.77
CA ILE A 211 -16.78 -20.59 11.67
C ILE A 211 -17.27 -22.02 11.93
N SER A 212 -17.12 -22.54 13.16
CA SER A 212 -17.53 -23.90 13.51
C SER A 212 -19.05 -24.13 13.49
N GLU A 213 -19.84 -23.08 13.73
CA GLU A 213 -21.31 -23.13 13.69
C GLU A 213 -21.87 -22.91 12.28
N ALA A 214 -21.08 -22.35 11.37
CA ALA A 214 -21.49 -22.09 10.00
C ALA A 214 -21.70 -23.39 9.21
N LYS A 215 -22.71 -23.37 8.34
CA LYS A 215 -23.00 -24.45 7.39
C LYS A 215 -22.42 -24.12 6.04
N PHE A 216 -21.64 -25.05 5.52
CA PHE A 216 -21.06 -25.02 4.19
C PHE A 216 -21.82 -26.03 3.32
N ASP A 217 -22.48 -25.55 2.27
CA ASP A 217 -23.50 -26.30 1.51
C ASP A 217 -23.11 -27.76 1.19
N THR A 218 -21.90 -27.98 0.67
CA THR A 218 -21.44 -29.32 0.26
C THR A 218 -20.68 -30.05 1.35
N VAL A 219 -19.87 -29.34 2.14
CA VAL A 219 -18.88 -29.95 3.06
C VAL A 219 -19.38 -30.04 4.50
N GLY A 220 -20.57 -29.50 4.79
CA GLY A 220 -21.19 -29.53 6.10
C GLY A 220 -20.62 -28.47 7.04
N SER A 221 -19.69 -28.85 7.90
CA SER A 221 -19.06 -27.96 8.88
C SER A 221 -17.54 -28.10 8.79
N ILE A 222 -16.83 -26.98 8.87
CA ILE A 222 -15.38 -26.94 8.97
C ILE A 222 -14.99 -26.28 10.29
N THR A 223 -13.76 -26.54 10.73
CA THR A 223 -13.16 -25.86 11.88
C THR A 223 -11.85 -25.22 11.46
N CYS A 224 -11.29 -24.37 12.31
CA CYS A 224 -9.97 -23.81 12.09
C CYS A 224 -9.15 -23.80 13.38
N SER A 225 -7.84 -23.91 13.21
CA SER A 225 -6.85 -23.74 14.27
C SER A 225 -6.19 -22.37 14.13
N ILE A 226 -6.01 -21.66 15.24
CA ILE A 226 -5.50 -20.29 15.24
C ILE A 226 -4.30 -20.17 16.19
N GLY A 227 -3.18 -19.67 15.67
CA GLY A 227 -2.03 -19.23 16.45
C GLY A 227 -2.00 -17.72 16.57
N ILE A 228 -1.63 -17.19 17.73
CA ILE A 228 -1.50 -15.75 18.00
C ILE A 228 -0.09 -15.47 18.48
N ALA A 229 0.47 -14.32 18.13
CA ALA A 229 1.68 -13.81 18.76
C ALA A 229 1.60 -12.29 18.92
N GLU A 230 2.12 -11.78 20.03
CA GLU A 230 2.35 -10.35 20.18
C GLU A 230 3.64 -9.94 19.46
N ILE A 231 3.64 -8.74 18.88
CA ILE A 231 4.75 -8.16 18.14
C ILE A 231 5.41 -7.09 19.00
N SER A 232 6.68 -7.30 19.32
CA SER A 232 7.57 -6.40 20.04
C SER A 232 8.31 -5.46 19.09
N LYS A 233 8.73 -4.29 19.59
CA LYS A 233 9.44 -3.25 18.81
C LYS A 233 10.77 -3.71 18.20
N ASN A 234 11.40 -4.72 18.80
CA ASN A 234 12.71 -5.23 18.41
C ASN A 234 12.61 -6.50 17.55
N ASP A 235 11.40 -6.96 17.27
CA ASP A 235 11.23 -8.18 16.48
C ASP A 235 11.65 -7.96 15.04
N LYS A 236 12.23 -9.00 14.47
CA LYS A 236 12.28 -9.16 13.02
C LYS A 236 11.04 -9.90 12.55
N VAL A 237 10.58 -9.60 11.33
CA VAL A 237 9.45 -10.28 10.67
C VAL A 237 9.54 -11.80 10.81
N LYS A 238 10.73 -12.38 10.59
CA LYS A 238 10.96 -13.82 10.71
C LYS A 238 10.67 -14.36 12.12
N GLU A 239 11.08 -13.65 13.16
CA GLU A 239 10.91 -14.06 14.57
C GLU A 239 9.43 -14.03 14.97
N VAL A 240 8.68 -13.05 14.47
CA VAL A 240 7.22 -12.98 14.64
C VAL A 240 6.54 -14.20 14.00
N PHE A 241 6.91 -14.51 12.76
CA PHE A 241 6.35 -15.67 12.05
C PHE A 241 6.69 -16.99 12.73
N GLU A 242 7.93 -17.15 13.22
CA GLU A 242 8.32 -18.35 13.97
C GLU A 242 7.49 -18.55 15.26
N ARG A 243 7.08 -17.46 15.93
CA ARG A 243 6.22 -17.56 17.12
C ARG A 243 4.79 -17.91 16.78
N VAL A 244 4.18 -17.21 15.81
CA VAL A 244 2.78 -17.47 15.44
C VAL A 244 2.60 -18.85 14.81
N ASP A 245 3.60 -19.34 14.07
CA ASP A 245 3.61 -20.70 13.52
C ASP A 245 3.69 -21.77 14.62
N LYS A 246 4.54 -21.58 15.63
CA LYS A 246 4.60 -22.45 16.82
C LYS A 246 3.26 -22.49 17.56
N ALA A 247 2.62 -21.34 17.74
CA ALA A 247 1.30 -21.25 18.36
C ALA A 247 0.25 -22.02 17.52
N MET A 248 0.25 -21.86 16.20
CA MET A 248 -0.67 -22.57 15.32
C MET A 248 -0.43 -24.08 15.31
N TYR A 249 0.84 -24.51 15.30
CA TYR A 249 1.20 -25.92 15.46
C TYR A 249 0.71 -26.48 16.80
N SER A 250 0.83 -25.70 17.89
CA SER A 250 0.27 -26.08 19.20
C SER A 250 -1.25 -26.25 19.14
N ALA A 251 -1.96 -25.36 18.44
CA ALA A 251 -3.41 -25.47 18.27
C ALA A 251 -3.79 -26.78 17.55
N LYS A 252 -3.12 -27.06 16.42
CA LYS A 252 -3.35 -28.29 15.65
C LYS A 252 -3.05 -29.57 16.45
N SER A 253 -1.94 -29.59 17.18
CA SER A 253 -1.53 -30.75 17.99
C SER A 253 -2.39 -30.95 19.24
N SER A 254 -3.05 -29.90 19.75
CA SER A 254 -3.95 -29.97 20.90
C SER A 254 -5.38 -30.45 20.59
N GLY A 255 -5.61 -30.96 19.37
CA GLY A 255 -6.92 -31.47 18.94
C GLY A 255 -7.64 -30.61 17.91
N ARG A 256 -6.99 -29.56 17.38
CA ARG A 256 -7.55 -28.62 16.40
C ARG A 256 -8.73 -27.81 16.96
N ASN A 257 -9.39 -27.02 16.13
CA ASN A 257 -10.56 -26.21 16.51
C ASN A 257 -10.34 -25.40 17.81
N CYS A 258 -9.20 -24.74 17.93
CA CYS A 258 -8.86 -23.94 19.10
C CYS A 258 -7.90 -22.79 18.76
N VAL A 259 -7.74 -21.89 19.74
CA VAL A 259 -6.81 -20.75 19.68
C VAL A 259 -5.65 -20.99 20.66
N LYS A 260 -4.42 -20.72 20.23
CA LYS A 260 -3.21 -20.75 21.05
C LYS A 260 -2.39 -19.48 20.86
N VAL A 261 -1.61 -19.13 21.89
CA VAL A 261 -0.65 -18.01 21.92
C VAL A 261 0.74 -18.60 22.13
#